data_AF-A0A927XFU9-F1
#
_entry.id   AF-A0A927XFU9-F1
#
_cell.length_a   1.000
_cell.length_b   1.000
_cell.length_c   1.000
_cell.angle_alpha   90.00
_cell.angle_beta   90.00
_cell.angle_gamma   90.00
#
_symmetry.space_group_name_H-M   'P 1'
#
loop_
_entity.id
_entity.type
_entity.pdbx_description
1 polymer ?
#
loop_
_entity_poly.entity_id
_entity_poly.type
_entity_poly.pdbx_seq_one_letter_code
_entity_poly.pdbx_strand_id
1 'polypeptide(L)'
;MQDNNINKIISNALQVNKDILSKNTKPIITQIKKALESNKETIVQANNIDKKNNNGFIIDFNIINNIFSNLEKENVFYGDVTLSQKDEEKRIVYGTQVMDCGNVVVITDGNPYTIIEMVIRNIMAGNTTIFSNNGFMFGTNQLLIQIIQSVLEQFNISKYLVQIYVSENFDEVLSNFANIDLVVCIGNHSLQNMILNKSKNKTIVSGYENFDIYIEDTSHIDFLNKILNTGLNIQLYINSDTKIDHSSAIIVNDVDEAIAQINYNGSKYSSAIFTTSTENASKFVKEVKSKIVTINTSPTIERIIDIKQKDLTNEKTIIYPFNFKLDGNSKNVEL
;
A
#
# COMPACT_ATOMS: atom_id res chain seq x y z
N MET A 1 -16.41 11.57 -23.10
CA MET A 1 -15.75 12.46 -22.12
C MET A 1 -16.34 12.15 -20.77
N GLN A 2 -15.65 11.39 -19.93
CA GLN A 2 -16.04 11.27 -18.52
C GLN A 2 -15.82 12.63 -17.86
N ASP A 3 -16.78 13.06 -17.04
CA ASP A 3 -16.69 14.28 -16.23
C ASP A 3 -15.46 14.20 -15.33
N ASN A 4 -14.31 14.70 -15.80
CA ASN A 4 -13.10 14.85 -15.00
C ASN A 4 -13.23 16.06 -14.05
N ASN A 5 -14.36 16.12 -13.34
CA ASN A 5 -14.68 17.18 -12.40
C ASN A 5 -14.49 16.64 -10.98
N ILE A 6 -13.41 17.07 -10.35
CA ILE A 6 -13.03 16.63 -9.00
C ILE A 6 -14.15 16.85 -7.97
N ASN A 7 -14.92 17.93 -8.07
CA ASN A 7 -16.00 18.22 -7.14
C ASN A 7 -17.11 17.16 -7.20
N LYS A 8 -17.40 16.64 -8.40
CA LYS A 8 -18.38 15.56 -8.59
C LYS A 8 -17.86 14.24 -8.00
N ILE A 9 -16.59 13.91 -8.21
CA ILE A 9 -15.96 12.70 -7.67
C ILE A 9 -16.00 12.71 -6.13
N ILE A 10 -15.67 13.85 -5.52
CA ILE A 10 -15.71 14.03 -4.07
C ILE A 10 -17.14 13.96 -3.54
N SER A 11 -18.09 14.62 -4.19
CA SER A 11 -19.51 14.52 -3.83
C SER A 11 -20.02 13.08 -3.88
N ASN A 12 -19.63 12.31 -4.90
CA ASN A 12 -19.99 10.91 -5.00
C ASN A 12 -19.38 10.07 -3.86
N ALA A 13 -18.13 10.34 -3.49
CA ALA A 13 -17.43 9.63 -2.41
C ALA A 13 -18.12 9.83 -1.05
N LEU A 14 -18.57 11.06 -0.76
CA LEU A 14 -19.26 11.42 0.48
C LEU A 14 -20.63 10.74 0.65
N GLN A 15 -21.24 10.25 -0.43
CA GLN A 15 -22.58 9.65 -0.41
C GLN A 15 -22.56 8.11 -0.30
N VAL A 16 -21.37 7.50 -0.22
CA VAL A 16 -21.25 6.04 -0.17
C VAL A 16 -21.71 5.50 1.19
N ASN A 17 -22.78 4.71 1.18
CA ASN A 17 -23.19 3.92 2.34
C ASN A 17 -22.31 2.66 2.48
N LYS A 18 -21.84 2.38 3.71
CA LYS A 18 -20.87 1.31 4.02
C LYS A 18 -21.45 0.25 4.99
N ASP A 19 -22.74 0.29 5.29
CA ASP A 19 -23.37 -0.51 6.36
C ASP A 19 -23.22 -2.02 6.17
N ILE A 20 -23.17 -2.45 4.90
CA ILE A 20 -23.04 -3.86 4.52
C ILE A 20 -21.60 -4.25 4.14
N LEU A 21 -20.65 -3.31 4.15
CA LEU A 21 -19.29 -3.52 3.63
C LEU A 21 -18.50 -4.51 4.50
N SER A 22 -18.51 -4.35 5.83
CA SER A 22 -17.77 -5.24 6.75
C SER A 22 -18.20 -6.70 6.62
N LYS A 23 -19.51 -6.95 6.45
CA LYS A 23 -20.09 -8.29 6.28
C LYS A 23 -19.74 -8.93 4.93
N ASN A 24 -19.55 -8.12 3.89
CA ASN A 24 -19.32 -8.59 2.52
C ASN A 24 -17.86 -8.48 2.05
N THR A 25 -16.94 -7.98 2.89
CA THR A 25 -15.55 -7.70 2.49
C THR A 25 -14.85 -8.91 1.85
N LYS A 26 -14.82 -10.07 2.53
CA LYS A 26 -14.16 -11.28 1.99
C LYS A 26 -14.84 -11.81 0.70
N PRO A 27 -16.19 -11.93 0.63
CA PRO A 27 -16.88 -12.22 -0.62
C PRO A 27 -16.54 -11.28 -1.77
N ILE A 28 -16.49 -9.97 -1.52
CA ILE A 28 -16.15 -8.95 -2.53
C ILE A 28 -14.73 -9.19 -3.07
N ILE A 29 -13.74 -9.37 -2.20
CA ILE A 29 -12.34 -9.60 -2.62
C ILE A 29 -12.22 -10.86 -3.49
N THR A 30 -12.88 -11.95 -3.07
CA THR A 30 -12.96 -13.19 -3.85
C THR A 30 -13.56 -12.95 -5.24
N GLN A 31 -14.64 -12.16 -5.30
CA GLN A 31 -15.33 -11.87 -6.55
C GLN A 31 -14.53 -10.93 -7.46
N ILE A 32 -13.80 -9.95 -6.89
CA ILE A 32 -12.87 -9.10 -7.65
C ILE A 32 -11.80 -9.97 -8.31
N LYS A 33 -11.16 -10.88 -7.56
CA LYS A 33 -10.16 -11.82 -8.11
C LYS A 33 -10.71 -12.59 -9.30
N LYS A 34 -11.89 -13.19 -9.16
CA LYS A 34 -12.56 -13.93 -10.24
C LYS A 34 -12.88 -13.05 -11.44
N ALA A 35 -13.38 -11.83 -11.20
CA ALA A 35 -13.72 -10.90 -12.26
C ALA A 35 -12.49 -10.45 -13.04
N LEU A 36 -11.36 -10.18 -12.38
CA LEU A 36 -10.10 -9.87 -13.03
C LEU A 36 -9.58 -11.05 -13.87
N GLU A 37 -9.65 -12.28 -13.36
CA GLU A 37 -9.23 -13.47 -14.10
C GLU A 37 -10.12 -13.72 -15.34
N SER A 38 -11.44 -13.57 -15.19
CA SER A 38 -12.39 -13.72 -16.32
C SER A 38 -12.26 -12.63 -17.38
N ASN A 39 -11.73 -11.46 -17.03
CA ASN A 39 -11.49 -10.35 -17.96
C ASN A 39 -10.02 -10.25 -18.41
N LYS A 40 -9.20 -11.28 -18.16
CA LYS A 40 -7.76 -11.29 -18.44
C LYS A 40 -7.42 -10.89 -19.86
N GLU A 41 -8.11 -11.44 -20.86
CA GLU A 41 -7.86 -11.11 -22.27
C GLU A 41 -8.10 -9.62 -22.57
N THR A 42 -9.21 -9.07 -22.09
CA THR A 42 -9.57 -7.65 -22.26
C THR A 42 -8.57 -6.74 -21.55
N ILE A 43 -8.11 -7.11 -20.35
CA ILE A 43 -7.08 -6.38 -19.60
C ILE A 43 -5.77 -6.38 -20.39
N VAL A 44 -5.34 -7.51 -20.92
CA VAL A 44 -4.13 -7.62 -21.76
C VAL A 44 -4.26 -6.76 -23.03
N GLN A 45 -5.43 -6.72 -23.66
CA GLN A 45 -5.67 -5.86 -24.82
C GLN A 45 -5.53 -4.38 -24.46
N ALA A 46 -6.15 -3.92 -23.36
CA ALA A 46 -6.00 -2.54 -22.89
C ALA A 46 -4.54 -2.21 -22.55
N ASN A 47 -3.85 -3.14 -21.89
CA ASN A 47 -2.44 -3.00 -21.53
C ASN A 47 -1.51 -2.92 -22.74
N ASN A 48 -1.78 -3.68 -23.79
CA ASN A 48 -1.04 -3.61 -25.05
C ASN A 48 -1.19 -2.25 -25.73
N ILE A 49 -2.35 -1.59 -25.61
CA ILE A 49 -2.56 -0.23 -26.13
C ILE A 49 -1.71 0.78 -25.34
N ASP A 50 -1.74 0.72 -24.02
CA ASP A 50 -0.92 1.59 -23.17
C ASP A 50 0.57 1.41 -23.48
N LYS A 51 1.06 0.16 -23.57
CA LYS A 51 2.45 -0.13 -23.94
C LYS A 51 2.80 0.38 -25.34
N LYS A 52 1.92 0.21 -26.33
CA LYS A 52 2.14 0.71 -27.69
C LYS A 52 2.31 2.23 -27.72
N ASN A 53 1.67 2.93 -26.79
CA ASN A 53 1.80 4.37 -26.60
C ASN A 53 3.01 4.76 -25.72
N ASN A 54 3.92 3.82 -25.43
CA ASN A 54 5.05 3.97 -24.50
C ASN A 54 4.62 4.42 -23.09
N ASN A 55 3.40 4.06 -22.67
CA ASN A 55 2.81 4.46 -21.41
C ASN A 55 2.62 3.26 -20.47
N GLY A 56 3.68 2.47 -20.27
CA GLY A 56 3.66 1.37 -19.31
C GLY A 56 4.42 0.12 -19.73
N PHE A 57 4.23 -0.92 -18.94
CA PHE A 57 4.83 -2.24 -19.10
C PHE A 57 3.77 -3.31 -19.38
N ILE A 58 4.21 -4.54 -19.72
CA ILE A 58 3.29 -5.69 -19.85
C ILE A 58 2.91 -6.22 -18.47
N ILE A 59 1.60 -6.26 -18.19
CA ILE A 59 1.11 -6.86 -16.96
C ILE A 59 1.39 -8.36 -16.92
N ASP A 60 1.86 -8.82 -15.76
CA ASP A 60 1.97 -10.20 -15.35
C ASP A 60 0.87 -10.53 -14.33
N PHE A 61 -0.03 -11.43 -14.71
CA PHE A 61 -1.12 -11.89 -13.86
C PHE A 61 -0.65 -12.71 -12.66
N ASN A 62 0.57 -13.27 -12.69
CA ASN A 62 1.14 -13.95 -11.52
C ASN A 62 1.33 -12.97 -10.37
N ILE A 63 1.75 -11.73 -10.66
CA ILE A 63 1.88 -10.68 -9.64
C ILE A 63 0.51 -10.36 -9.04
N ILE A 64 -0.52 -10.19 -9.87
CA ILE A 64 -1.90 -9.97 -9.41
C ILE A 64 -2.37 -11.13 -8.52
N ASN A 65 -2.15 -12.37 -8.95
CA ASN A 65 -2.51 -13.57 -8.18
C ASN A 65 -1.78 -13.65 -6.84
N ASN A 66 -0.51 -13.23 -6.79
CA ASN A 66 0.26 -13.16 -5.55
C ASN A 66 -0.30 -12.10 -4.59
N ILE A 67 -0.69 -10.91 -5.10
CA ILE A 67 -1.36 -9.88 -4.30
C ILE A 67 -2.60 -10.46 -3.61
N PHE A 68 -3.50 -11.09 -4.37
CA PHE A 68 -4.70 -11.71 -3.78
C PHE A 68 -4.35 -12.82 -2.78
N SER A 69 -3.43 -13.71 -3.12
CA SER A 69 -3.04 -14.82 -2.26
C SER A 69 -2.44 -14.36 -0.93
N ASN A 70 -1.79 -13.20 -0.91
CA ASN A 70 -1.23 -12.61 0.31
C ASN A 70 -2.29 -11.88 1.13
N LEU A 71 -3.19 -11.13 0.50
CA LEU A 71 -4.25 -10.40 1.19
C LEU A 71 -5.37 -11.30 1.71
N GLU A 72 -5.69 -12.40 1.02
CA GLU A 72 -6.69 -13.38 1.48
C GLU A 72 -6.30 -14.08 2.79
N LYS A 73 -5.00 -14.10 3.12
CA LYS A 73 -4.47 -14.62 4.41
C LYS A 73 -4.61 -13.61 5.56
N GLU A 74 -4.81 -12.32 5.26
CA GLU A 74 -4.95 -11.29 6.28
C GLU A 74 -6.36 -11.35 6.91
N ASN A 75 -6.43 -11.12 8.22
CA ASN A 75 -7.70 -10.94 8.90
C ASN A 75 -8.27 -9.55 8.57
N VAL A 76 -9.59 -9.46 8.45
CA VAL A 76 -10.29 -8.18 8.27
C VAL A 76 -10.78 -7.73 9.64
N PHE A 77 -10.36 -6.54 10.08
CA PHE A 77 -10.74 -6.00 11.40
C PHE A 77 -11.74 -4.85 11.32
N TYR A 78 -12.06 -4.32 10.14
CA TYR A 78 -13.02 -3.20 10.02
C TYR A 78 -14.40 -3.58 10.60
N GLY A 79 -14.84 -2.80 11.58
CA GLY A 79 -16.08 -3.03 12.33
C GLY A 79 -15.94 -3.96 13.54
N ASP A 80 -14.77 -4.58 13.77
CA ASP A 80 -14.53 -5.42 14.95
C ASP A 80 -14.61 -4.56 16.23
N VAL A 81 -15.23 -5.13 17.26
CA VAL A 81 -15.30 -4.55 18.60
C VAL A 81 -14.50 -5.44 19.55
N THR A 82 -13.61 -4.81 20.32
CA THR A 82 -12.87 -5.43 21.42
C THR A 82 -13.31 -4.80 22.73
N LEU A 83 -13.80 -5.62 23.66
CA LEU A 83 -14.18 -5.15 25.00
C LEU A 83 -12.98 -5.21 25.94
N SER A 84 -12.82 -4.20 26.80
CA SER A 84 -11.59 -3.98 27.58
C SER A 84 -11.81 -3.91 29.09
N GLN A 85 -12.92 -3.35 29.57
CA GLN A 85 -13.21 -3.23 31.00
C GLN A 85 -14.71 -3.10 31.26
N LYS A 86 -15.17 -3.57 32.43
CA LYS A 86 -16.50 -3.27 32.97
C LYS A 86 -16.38 -2.43 34.24
N ASP A 87 -17.31 -1.50 34.41
CA ASP A 87 -17.52 -0.74 35.65
C ASP A 87 -18.92 -1.10 36.18
N GLU A 88 -18.94 -1.96 37.20
CA GLU A 88 -20.16 -2.50 37.80
C GLU A 88 -20.99 -1.42 38.52
N GLU A 89 -20.33 -0.46 39.18
CA GLU A 89 -20.99 0.63 39.89
C GLU A 89 -21.73 1.56 38.91
N LYS A 90 -21.08 1.93 37.81
CA LYS A 90 -21.68 2.77 36.77
C LYS A 90 -22.51 1.98 35.75
N ARG A 91 -22.46 0.65 35.80
CA ARG A 91 -23.12 -0.29 34.86
C ARG A 91 -22.78 -0.03 33.39
N ILE A 92 -21.50 0.23 33.10
CA ILE A 92 -20.98 0.53 31.74
C ILE A 92 -19.82 -0.39 31.35
N VAL A 93 -19.71 -0.68 30.06
CA VAL A 93 -18.60 -1.41 29.43
C VAL A 93 -17.77 -0.44 28.59
N TYR A 94 -16.45 -0.57 28.71
CA TYR A 94 -15.47 0.11 27.87
C TYR A 94 -14.94 -0.84 26.80
N GLY A 95 -14.74 -0.34 25.60
CA GLY A 95 -14.12 -1.09 24.52
C GLY A 95 -13.52 -0.19 23.45
N THR A 96 -13.02 -0.83 22.41
CA THR A 96 -12.50 -0.18 21.21
C THR A 96 -13.19 -0.79 20.01
N GLN A 97 -13.59 0.05 19.07
CA GLN A 97 -14.11 -0.35 17.77
C GLN A 97 -13.16 0.12 16.66
N VAL A 98 -12.86 -0.77 15.73
CA VAL A 98 -12.07 -0.44 14.53
C VAL A 98 -12.99 0.20 13.49
N MET A 99 -12.73 1.46 13.18
CA MET A 99 -13.46 2.26 12.20
C MET A 99 -12.58 2.52 10.98
N ASP A 100 -13.21 2.88 9.88
CA ASP A 100 -12.53 3.38 8.69
C ASP A 100 -11.91 4.76 8.97
N CYS A 101 -10.99 5.18 8.09
CA CYS A 101 -10.55 6.57 8.06
C CYS A 101 -11.62 7.49 7.46
N GLY A 102 -12.40 6.98 6.49
CA GLY A 102 -13.44 7.75 5.79
C GLY A 102 -13.15 7.82 4.28
N ASN A 103 -12.91 9.02 3.77
CA ASN A 103 -12.49 9.30 2.41
C ASN A 103 -10.97 9.34 2.29
N VAL A 104 -10.40 8.34 1.63
CA VAL A 104 -8.97 8.19 1.40
C VAL A 104 -8.63 8.62 -0.02
N VAL A 105 -7.70 9.55 -0.17
CA VAL A 105 -7.11 9.89 -1.47
C VAL A 105 -5.76 9.17 -1.60
N VAL A 106 -5.63 8.30 -2.59
CA VAL A 106 -4.38 7.60 -2.90
C VAL A 106 -3.72 8.28 -4.09
N ILE A 107 -2.65 9.02 -3.84
CA ILE A 107 -1.80 9.65 -4.87
C ILE A 107 -0.68 8.69 -5.25
N THR A 108 -0.60 8.32 -6.53
CA THR A 108 0.39 7.35 -7.01
C THR A 108 0.86 7.68 -8.43
N ASP A 109 1.92 7.02 -8.88
CA ASP A 109 2.39 7.08 -10.27
C ASP A 109 1.41 6.43 -11.26
N GLY A 110 0.54 5.53 -10.77
CA GLY A 110 -0.42 4.79 -11.58
C GLY A 110 -0.02 3.33 -11.86
N ASN A 111 0.97 2.77 -11.16
CA ASN A 111 1.28 1.34 -11.27
C ASN A 111 0.01 0.48 -10.99
N PRO A 112 -0.45 -0.35 -11.94
CA PRO A 112 -1.67 -1.14 -11.79
C PRO A 112 -1.66 -2.09 -10.59
N TYR A 113 -0.50 -2.66 -10.25
CA TYR A 113 -0.38 -3.56 -9.10
C TYR A 113 -0.60 -2.82 -7.78
N THR A 114 -0.03 -1.62 -7.67
CA THR A 114 -0.23 -0.72 -6.53
C THR A 114 -1.70 -0.33 -6.40
N ILE A 115 -2.36 -0.01 -7.53
CA ILE A 115 -3.80 0.32 -7.53
C ILE A 115 -4.63 -0.87 -7.04
N ILE A 116 -4.40 -2.08 -7.58
CA ILE A 116 -5.13 -3.28 -7.17
C ILE A 116 -4.91 -3.54 -5.67
N GLU A 117 -3.68 -3.56 -5.19
CA GLU A 117 -3.40 -3.83 -3.76
C GLU A 117 -4.07 -2.78 -2.86
N MET A 118 -3.98 -1.48 -3.20
CA MET A 118 -4.60 -0.41 -2.42
C MET A 118 -6.13 -0.42 -2.47
N VAL A 119 -6.75 -0.83 -3.59
CA VAL A 119 -8.20 -1.02 -3.66
C VAL A 119 -8.62 -2.06 -2.64
N ILE A 120 -7.97 -3.22 -2.65
CA ILE A 120 -8.31 -4.32 -1.74
C ILE A 120 -8.08 -3.92 -0.29
N ARG A 121 -6.93 -3.29 0.02
CA ARG A 121 -6.62 -2.82 1.39
C ARG A 121 -7.63 -1.79 1.91
N ASN A 122 -8.06 -0.84 1.07
CA ASN A 122 -9.08 0.13 1.48
C ASN A 122 -10.47 -0.50 1.65
N ILE A 123 -10.86 -1.45 0.78
CA ILE A 123 -12.10 -2.23 0.97
C ILE A 123 -12.04 -2.99 2.31
N MET A 124 -10.91 -3.63 2.60
CA MET A 124 -10.69 -4.31 3.89
C MET A 124 -10.75 -3.35 5.08
N ALA A 125 -10.31 -2.11 4.92
CA ALA A 125 -10.33 -1.08 5.97
C ALA A 125 -11.65 -0.29 6.03
N GLY A 126 -12.61 -0.54 5.13
CA GLY A 126 -13.89 0.17 5.09
C GLY A 126 -13.85 1.55 4.42
N ASN A 127 -12.75 1.93 3.78
CA ASN A 127 -12.57 3.28 3.23
C ASN A 127 -13.25 3.48 1.87
N THR A 128 -13.76 4.68 1.64
CA THR A 128 -14.05 5.18 0.28
C THR A 128 -12.74 5.71 -0.29
N THR A 129 -12.41 5.36 -1.53
CA THR A 129 -11.09 5.63 -2.10
C THR A 129 -11.18 6.38 -3.42
N ILE A 130 -10.38 7.45 -3.54
CA ILE A 130 -10.15 8.17 -4.79
C ILE A 130 -8.66 8.01 -5.15
N PHE A 131 -8.37 7.31 -6.22
CA PHE A 131 -7.03 7.23 -6.78
C PHE A 131 -6.74 8.47 -7.62
N SER A 132 -5.64 9.16 -7.37
CA SER A 132 -5.18 10.28 -8.18
C SER A 132 -3.79 10.01 -8.74
N ASN A 133 -3.65 10.12 -10.06
CA ASN A 133 -2.39 9.90 -10.77
C ASN A 133 -2.33 10.73 -12.06
N ASN A 134 -1.17 10.72 -12.70
CA ASN A 134 -0.86 11.47 -13.92
C ASN A 134 -1.20 10.70 -15.23
N GLY A 135 -1.96 9.60 -15.16
CA GLY A 135 -2.42 8.88 -16.34
C GLY A 135 -1.47 7.79 -16.86
N PHE A 136 -0.48 7.38 -16.06
CA PHE A 136 0.29 6.16 -16.37
C PHE A 136 -0.64 4.96 -16.51
N MET A 137 -0.46 4.18 -17.58
CA MET A 137 -1.29 3.00 -17.89
C MET A 137 -2.80 3.29 -17.81
N PHE A 138 -3.22 4.45 -18.34
CA PHE A 138 -4.57 4.96 -18.21
C PHE A 138 -5.65 3.95 -18.63
N GLY A 139 -5.52 3.35 -19.82
CA GLY A 139 -6.53 2.43 -20.35
C GLY A 139 -6.68 1.19 -19.46
N THR A 140 -5.55 0.64 -19.03
CA THR A 140 -5.47 -0.51 -18.13
C THR A 140 -6.12 -0.18 -16.78
N ASN A 141 -5.70 0.91 -16.14
CA ASN A 141 -6.21 1.30 -14.83
C ASN A 141 -7.70 1.63 -14.85
N GLN A 142 -8.17 2.32 -15.88
CA GLN A 142 -9.57 2.62 -16.04
C GLN A 142 -10.42 1.35 -16.13
N LEU A 143 -9.98 0.37 -16.93
CA LEU A 143 -10.65 -0.92 -17.05
C LEU A 143 -10.65 -1.71 -15.73
N LEU A 144 -9.51 -1.74 -15.02
CA LEU A 144 -9.41 -2.40 -13.71
C LEU A 144 -10.43 -1.82 -12.72
N ILE A 145 -10.50 -0.50 -12.61
CA ILE A 145 -11.47 0.18 -11.74
C ILE A 145 -12.91 -0.11 -12.17
N GLN A 146 -13.22 -0.12 -13.47
CA GLN A 146 -14.57 -0.45 -13.96
C GLN A 146 -14.99 -1.89 -13.63
N ILE A 147 -14.07 -2.86 -13.72
CA ILE A 147 -14.33 -4.25 -13.34
C ILE A 147 -14.64 -4.32 -11.84
N ILE A 148 -13.82 -3.68 -11.01
CA ILE A 148 -14.03 -3.62 -9.55
C ILE A 148 -15.36 -2.96 -9.21
N GLN A 149 -15.68 -1.83 -9.84
CA GLN A 149 -16.95 -1.12 -9.68
C GLN A 149 -18.15 -2.01 -10.01
N SER A 150 -18.07 -2.77 -11.09
CA SER A 150 -19.12 -3.74 -11.47
C SER A 150 -19.30 -4.84 -10.42
N VAL A 151 -18.21 -5.28 -9.78
CA VAL A 151 -18.30 -6.23 -8.66
C VAL A 151 -18.97 -5.59 -7.44
N LEU A 152 -18.61 -4.36 -7.07
CA LEU A 152 -19.24 -3.66 -5.93
C LEU A 152 -20.76 -3.54 -6.11
N GLU A 153 -21.22 -3.21 -7.31
CA GLU A 153 -22.66 -3.10 -7.61
C GLU A 153 -23.39 -4.45 -7.44
N GLN A 154 -22.75 -5.60 -7.71
CA GLN A 154 -23.33 -6.93 -7.46
C GLN A 154 -23.62 -7.19 -5.98
N PHE A 155 -22.90 -6.52 -5.07
CA PHE A 155 -23.10 -6.60 -3.62
C PHE A 155 -23.98 -5.47 -3.08
N ASN A 156 -24.65 -4.70 -3.95
CA ASN A 156 -25.42 -3.49 -3.59
C ASN A 156 -24.57 -2.41 -2.88
N ILE A 157 -23.29 -2.35 -3.19
CA ILE A 157 -22.38 -1.31 -2.72
C ILE A 157 -22.17 -0.33 -3.88
N SER A 158 -22.21 0.97 -3.56
CA SER A 158 -22.00 2.01 -4.56
C SER A 158 -20.66 1.82 -5.27
N LYS A 159 -20.66 1.85 -6.62
CA LYS A 159 -19.41 1.89 -7.40
C LYS A 159 -18.48 3.03 -7.01
N TYR A 160 -19.02 4.11 -6.43
CA TYR A 160 -18.23 5.26 -5.99
C TYR A 160 -17.41 5.00 -4.73
N LEU A 161 -17.50 3.81 -4.11
CA LEU A 161 -16.56 3.37 -3.07
C LEU A 161 -15.12 3.42 -3.60
N VAL A 162 -14.91 3.17 -4.89
CA VAL A 162 -13.60 3.24 -5.55
C VAL A 162 -13.71 4.07 -6.81
N GLN A 163 -12.95 5.16 -6.89
CA GLN A 163 -12.93 6.07 -8.05
C GLN A 163 -11.49 6.36 -8.45
N ILE A 164 -11.29 6.78 -9.70
CA ILE A 164 -10.00 7.23 -10.22
C ILE A 164 -10.18 8.63 -10.83
N TYR A 165 -9.25 9.53 -10.51
CA TYR A 165 -9.17 10.89 -10.97
C TYR A 165 -7.80 11.13 -11.60
N VAL A 166 -7.77 11.41 -12.90
CA VAL A 166 -6.51 11.56 -13.63
C VAL A 166 -6.25 13.04 -13.83
N SER A 167 -5.16 13.53 -13.26
CA SER A 167 -4.73 14.91 -13.35
C SER A 167 -3.22 15.00 -13.18
N GLU A 168 -2.60 15.90 -13.93
CA GLU A 168 -1.19 16.26 -13.76
C GLU A 168 -0.99 17.22 -12.57
N ASN A 169 -2.08 17.81 -12.05
CA ASN A 169 -2.04 18.75 -10.94
C ASN A 169 -2.76 18.21 -9.69
N PHE A 170 -1.98 17.67 -8.74
CA PHE A 170 -2.51 17.17 -7.48
C PHE A 170 -3.14 18.25 -6.58
N ASP A 171 -2.92 19.54 -6.82
CA ASP A 171 -3.59 20.61 -6.06
C ASP A 171 -5.12 20.58 -6.27
N GLU A 172 -5.58 20.08 -7.41
CA GLU A 172 -7.02 19.97 -7.71
C GLU A 172 -7.73 19.05 -6.72
N VAL A 173 -7.11 17.91 -6.36
CA VAL A 173 -7.66 17.00 -5.35
C VAL A 173 -7.33 17.48 -3.93
N LEU A 174 -6.09 17.90 -3.66
CA LEU A 174 -5.65 18.28 -2.31
C LEU A 174 -6.30 19.57 -1.79
N SER A 175 -6.75 20.46 -2.67
CA SER A 175 -7.49 21.67 -2.27
C SER A 175 -8.84 21.36 -1.61
N ASN A 176 -9.36 20.15 -1.79
CA ASN A 176 -10.58 19.66 -1.15
C ASN A 176 -10.33 18.98 0.21
N PHE A 177 -9.25 19.38 0.91
CA PHE A 177 -8.82 18.80 2.19
C PHE A 177 -9.92 18.66 3.25
N ALA A 178 -10.97 19.49 3.22
CA ALA A 178 -12.10 19.39 4.16
C ALA A 178 -12.95 18.12 3.98
N ASN A 179 -12.88 17.47 2.81
CA ASN A 179 -13.64 16.27 2.46
C ASN A 179 -12.76 15.01 2.37
N ILE A 180 -11.49 15.12 2.74
CA ILE A 180 -10.48 14.06 2.68
C ILE A 180 -10.05 13.77 4.12
N ASP A 181 -10.14 12.52 4.54
CA ASP A 181 -9.76 12.11 5.90
C ASP A 181 -8.31 11.64 5.97
N LEU A 182 -7.80 11.06 4.88
CA LEU A 182 -6.45 10.54 4.77
C LEU A 182 -5.91 10.69 3.36
N VAL A 183 -4.66 11.15 3.24
CA VAL A 183 -3.90 11.07 1.99
C VAL A 183 -2.88 9.95 2.11
N VAL A 184 -2.80 9.10 1.08
CA VAL A 184 -1.77 8.07 0.94
C VAL A 184 -0.99 8.39 -0.32
N CYS A 185 0.31 8.65 -0.20
CA CYS A 185 1.18 8.92 -1.33
C CYS A 185 2.13 7.74 -1.55
N ILE A 186 2.07 7.13 -2.73
CA ILE A 186 2.89 5.97 -3.11
C ILE A 186 3.71 6.38 -4.31
N GLY A 187 5.04 6.47 -4.16
CA GLY A 187 5.87 7.12 -5.17
C GLY A 187 7.33 7.19 -4.82
N ASN A 188 8.12 7.73 -5.75
CA ASN A 188 9.47 8.16 -5.46
C ASN A 188 9.50 9.32 -4.45
N HIS A 189 10.69 9.65 -3.93
CA HIS A 189 10.85 10.73 -2.96
C HIS A 189 10.42 12.10 -3.46
N SER A 190 10.56 12.38 -4.76
CA SER A 190 10.13 13.66 -5.33
C SER A 190 8.60 13.81 -5.20
N LEU A 191 7.85 12.77 -5.55
CA LEU A 191 6.40 12.75 -5.40
C LEU A 191 6.01 12.85 -3.93
N GLN A 192 6.63 12.04 -3.06
CA GLN A 192 6.34 12.06 -1.62
C GLN A 192 6.57 13.46 -1.01
N ASN A 193 7.72 14.08 -1.26
CA ASN A 193 8.04 15.42 -0.75
C ASN A 193 7.07 16.48 -1.29
N MET A 194 6.72 16.40 -2.57
CA MET A 194 5.74 17.30 -3.17
C MET A 194 4.38 17.18 -2.47
N ILE A 195 3.88 15.96 -2.23
CA ILE A 195 2.59 15.75 -1.56
C ILE A 195 2.65 16.15 -0.09
N LEU A 196 3.72 15.81 0.64
CA LEU A 196 3.89 16.20 2.04
C LEU A 196 3.90 17.73 2.22
N ASN A 197 4.49 18.47 1.29
CA ASN A 197 4.53 19.93 1.34
C ASN A 197 3.17 20.58 0.99
N LYS A 198 2.31 19.90 0.22
CA LYS A 198 1.02 20.43 -0.26
C LYS A 198 -0.18 19.99 0.57
N SER A 199 -0.15 18.78 1.11
CA SER A 199 -1.26 18.16 1.81
C SER A 199 -1.50 18.80 3.18
N LYS A 200 -2.76 19.14 3.48
CA LYS A 200 -3.18 19.60 4.82
C LYS A 200 -3.70 18.46 5.70
N ASN A 201 -3.98 17.31 5.12
CA ASN A 201 -4.51 16.15 5.82
C ASN A 201 -3.38 15.26 6.34
N LYS A 202 -3.72 14.37 7.27
CA LYS A 202 -2.82 13.26 7.67
C LYS A 202 -2.38 12.55 6.39
N THR A 203 -1.06 12.44 6.20
CA THR A 203 -0.48 11.88 4.99
C THR A 203 0.43 10.72 5.36
N ILE A 204 0.20 9.57 4.73
CA ILE A 204 1.07 8.39 4.81
C ILE A 204 1.85 8.31 3.51
N VAL A 205 3.15 8.11 3.58
CA VAL A 205 4.01 7.93 2.41
C VAL A 205 4.54 6.50 2.35
N SER A 206 4.63 5.96 1.14
CA SER A 206 5.26 4.69 0.82
C SER A 206 6.16 4.87 -0.39
N GLY A 207 7.40 4.40 -0.28
CA GLY A 207 8.24 4.17 -1.45
C GLY A 207 7.85 2.88 -2.15
N TYR A 208 8.39 2.66 -3.35
CA TYR A 208 8.49 1.34 -3.97
C TYR A 208 9.73 1.28 -4.87
N GLU A 209 10.14 0.04 -5.18
CA GLU A 209 11.07 -0.36 -6.25
C GLU A 209 12.50 0.17 -6.23
N ASN A 210 12.92 0.93 -5.21
CA ASN A 210 14.32 1.34 -5.03
C ASN A 210 14.90 0.65 -3.79
N PHE A 211 15.90 -0.21 -4.00
CA PHE A 211 16.50 -1.03 -2.96
C PHE A 211 17.96 -0.68 -2.78
N ASP A 212 18.40 -0.52 -1.54
CA ASP A 212 19.81 -0.33 -1.21
C ASP A 212 20.38 -1.67 -0.70
N ILE A 213 21.42 -2.20 -1.34
CA ILE A 213 22.05 -3.44 -0.89
C ILE A 213 23.51 -3.16 -0.51
N TYR A 214 23.83 -3.40 0.76
CA TYR A 214 25.21 -3.39 1.25
C TYR A 214 25.79 -4.81 1.28
N ILE A 215 26.97 -4.99 0.70
CA ILE A 215 27.66 -6.26 0.59
C ILE A 215 29.03 -6.13 1.25
N GLU A 216 29.25 -6.88 2.32
CA GLU A 216 30.55 -7.03 2.97
C GLU A 216 31.01 -8.49 3.06
N ASP A 217 30.20 -9.40 2.54
CA ASP A 217 30.47 -10.83 2.54
C ASP A 217 29.94 -11.50 1.26
N THR A 218 30.68 -12.48 0.73
CA THR A 218 30.36 -13.19 -0.51
C THR A 218 29.74 -14.58 -0.28
N SER A 219 29.44 -14.98 0.96
CA SER A 219 28.92 -16.32 1.27
C SER A 219 27.58 -16.62 0.59
N HIS A 220 26.85 -15.58 0.18
CA HIS A 220 25.55 -15.68 -0.50
C HIS A 220 25.59 -15.16 -1.95
N ILE A 221 26.75 -15.19 -2.61
CA ILE A 221 26.93 -14.58 -3.94
C ILE A 221 25.96 -15.11 -5.01
N ASP A 222 25.66 -16.42 -5.01
CA ASP A 222 24.71 -17.02 -5.95
C ASP A 222 23.29 -16.46 -5.78
N PHE A 223 22.89 -16.22 -4.53
CA PHE A 223 21.60 -15.64 -4.22
C PHE A 223 21.58 -14.14 -4.54
N LEU A 224 22.67 -13.43 -4.25
CA LEU A 224 22.83 -12.02 -4.64
C LEU A 224 22.72 -11.85 -6.16
N ASN A 225 23.39 -12.69 -6.95
CA ASN A 225 23.29 -12.68 -8.40
C ASN A 225 21.85 -12.91 -8.89
N LYS A 226 21.09 -13.80 -8.24
CA LYS A 226 19.66 -13.97 -8.53
C LYS A 226 18.87 -12.69 -8.29
N ILE A 227 19.13 -11.99 -7.18
CA ILE A 227 18.50 -10.70 -6.87
C ILE A 227 18.86 -9.66 -7.93
N LEU A 228 20.14 -9.52 -8.29
CA LEU A 228 20.57 -8.52 -9.27
C LEU A 228 19.98 -8.78 -10.67
N ASN A 229 19.75 -10.04 -11.02
CA ASN A 229 19.13 -10.43 -12.29
C ASN A 229 17.61 -10.25 -12.33
N THR A 230 16.97 -9.80 -11.25
CA THR A 230 15.51 -9.54 -11.23
C THR A 230 15.10 -8.30 -12.03
N GLY A 231 16.04 -7.37 -12.29
CA GLY A 231 15.73 -6.08 -12.91
C GLY A 231 15.12 -5.04 -11.97
N LEU A 232 15.14 -5.31 -10.65
CA LEU A 232 14.78 -4.30 -9.63
C LEU A 232 15.78 -3.13 -9.67
N ASN A 233 15.31 -1.92 -9.35
CA ASN A 233 16.21 -0.78 -9.25
C ASN A 233 16.99 -0.87 -7.92
N ILE A 234 18.23 -1.34 -8.02
CA ILE A 234 19.09 -1.62 -6.87
C ILE A 234 20.30 -0.69 -6.91
N GLN A 235 20.51 0.07 -5.84
CA GLN A 235 21.78 0.72 -5.56
C GLN A 235 22.65 -0.23 -4.73
N LEU A 236 23.82 -0.56 -5.27
CA LEU A 236 24.80 -1.41 -4.60
C LEU A 236 25.81 -0.56 -3.82
N TYR A 237 26.09 -0.99 -2.59
CA TYR A 237 27.20 -0.52 -1.76
C TYR A 237 28.08 -1.73 -1.46
N ILE A 238 29.36 -1.67 -1.83
CA ILE A 238 30.26 -2.81 -1.71
C ILE A 238 31.43 -2.41 -0.81
N ASN A 239 31.66 -3.21 0.23
CA ASN A 239 32.82 -3.03 1.08
C ASN A 239 34.09 -3.29 0.25
N SER A 240 35.05 -2.36 0.31
CA SER A 240 36.31 -2.39 -0.43
C SER A 240 37.11 -3.68 -0.21
N ASP A 241 36.98 -4.33 0.94
CA ASP A 241 37.71 -5.54 1.30
C ASP A 241 37.21 -6.80 0.58
N THR A 242 35.97 -6.78 0.06
CA THR A 242 35.36 -7.93 -0.62
C THR A 242 35.96 -8.23 -1.99
N LYS A 243 36.65 -7.25 -2.60
CA LYS A 243 37.20 -7.30 -3.97
C LYS A 243 36.16 -7.65 -5.05
N ILE A 244 34.88 -7.44 -4.78
CA ILE A 244 33.82 -7.55 -5.79
C ILE A 244 33.89 -6.30 -6.66
N ASP A 245 34.08 -6.48 -7.97
CA ASP A 245 34.03 -5.38 -8.93
C ASP A 245 32.66 -5.36 -9.61
N HIS A 246 31.91 -4.27 -9.41
CA HIS A 246 30.63 -4.04 -10.06
C HIS A 246 30.55 -2.58 -10.50
N SER A 247 30.40 -2.37 -11.81
CA SER A 247 30.59 -1.05 -12.45
C SER A 247 29.63 0.05 -11.97
N SER A 248 28.47 -0.31 -11.42
CA SER A 248 27.49 0.62 -10.85
C SER A 248 27.46 0.68 -9.32
N ALA A 249 28.36 -0.05 -8.63
CA ALA A 249 28.39 -0.06 -7.18
C ALA A 249 29.16 1.14 -6.62
N ILE A 250 28.67 1.64 -5.47
CA ILE A 250 29.40 2.60 -4.65
C ILE A 250 30.32 1.80 -3.73
N ILE A 251 31.64 1.99 -3.86
CA ILE A 251 32.61 1.37 -2.96
C ILE A 251 32.64 2.13 -1.64
N VAL A 252 32.56 1.41 -0.53
CA VAL A 252 32.58 1.94 0.84
C VAL A 252 33.62 1.19 1.68
N ASN A 253 34.18 1.83 2.70
CA ASN A 253 35.24 1.21 3.53
C ASN A 253 34.67 0.24 4.57
N ASP A 254 33.51 0.57 5.15
CA ASP A 254 32.91 -0.19 6.23
C ASP A 254 31.37 -0.03 6.28
N VAL A 255 30.77 -0.68 7.27
CA VAL A 255 29.32 -0.64 7.50
C VAL A 255 28.84 0.77 7.90
N ASP A 256 29.66 1.55 8.58
CA ASP A 256 29.32 2.92 8.99
C ASP A 256 29.16 3.83 7.78
N GLU A 257 30.10 3.78 6.85
CA GLU A 257 30.02 4.52 5.60
C GLU A 257 28.83 4.07 4.76
N ALA A 258 28.60 2.75 4.66
CA ALA A 258 27.44 2.22 3.96
C ALA A 258 26.12 2.78 4.53
N ILE A 259 25.95 2.74 5.85
CA ILE A 259 24.77 3.27 6.55
C ILE A 259 24.61 4.77 6.28
N ALA A 260 25.70 5.54 6.34
CA ALA A 260 25.66 6.98 6.10
C ALA A 260 25.20 7.30 4.66
N GLN A 261 25.77 6.61 3.67
CA GLN A 261 25.42 6.78 2.25
C GLN A 261 23.96 6.37 1.98
N ILE A 262 23.52 5.23 2.50
CA ILE A 262 22.13 4.76 2.37
C ILE A 262 21.16 5.77 3.00
N ASN A 263 21.47 6.27 4.19
CA ASN A 263 20.60 7.22 4.88
C ASN A 263 20.51 8.58 4.16
N TYR A 264 21.56 8.96 3.43
CA TYR A 264 21.65 10.23 2.72
C TYR A 264 21.07 10.16 1.30
N ASN A 265 21.43 9.12 0.53
CA ASN A 265 21.06 8.97 -0.88
C ASN A 265 19.91 8.00 -1.13
N GLY A 266 19.74 7.01 -0.26
CA GLY A 266 18.84 5.89 -0.45
C GLY A 266 17.36 6.29 -0.39
N SER A 267 16.51 5.39 -0.87
CA SER A 267 15.06 5.61 -1.00
C SER A 267 14.29 5.51 0.33
N LYS A 268 15.00 5.13 1.41
CA LYS A 268 14.46 4.81 2.74
C LYS A 268 13.30 3.81 2.70
N TYR A 269 13.15 3.08 1.60
CA TYR A 269 12.11 2.08 1.43
C TYR A 269 12.59 0.75 1.99
N SER A 270 13.57 0.15 1.34
CA SER A 270 14.10 -1.15 1.74
C SER A 270 15.61 -1.24 1.54
N SER A 271 16.29 -1.75 2.56
CA SER A 271 17.73 -1.96 2.53
C SER A 271 18.10 -3.37 2.99
N ALA A 272 19.06 -4.00 2.34
CA ALA A 272 19.59 -5.30 2.71
C ALA A 272 21.08 -5.23 3.05
N ILE A 273 21.51 -6.02 4.04
CA ILE A 273 22.92 -6.28 4.33
C ILE A 273 23.25 -7.75 4.08
N PHE A 274 24.34 -8.00 3.36
CA PHE A 274 24.95 -9.31 3.20
C PHE A 274 26.26 -9.38 3.99
N THR A 275 26.23 -10.11 5.10
CA THR A 275 27.29 -10.14 6.11
C THR A 275 27.36 -11.47 6.86
N THR A 276 28.55 -11.86 7.30
CA THR A 276 28.79 -12.90 8.31
C THR A 276 28.95 -12.33 9.72
N SER A 277 29.09 -11.01 9.87
CA SER A 277 29.23 -10.32 11.16
C SER A 277 27.85 -10.04 11.79
N THR A 278 27.60 -10.66 12.93
CA THR A 278 26.39 -10.43 13.72
C THR A 278 26.35 -9.01 14.30
N GLU A 279 27.50 -8.42 14.59
CA GLU A 279 27.64 -7.04 15.06
C GLU A 279 27.21 -6.05 13.97
N ASN A 280 27.75 -6.19 12.76
CA ASN A 280 27.40 -5.32 11.64
C ASN A 280 25.93 -5.47 11.24
N ALA A 281 25.40 -6.70 11.23
CA ALA A 281 23.98 -6.94 11.02
C ALA A 281 23.10 -6.22 12.06
N SER A 282 23.46 -6.30 13.34
CA SER A 282 22.72 -5.62 14.41
C SER A 282 22.79 -4.10 14.28
N LYS A 283 23.97 -3.58 13.92
CA LYS A 283 24.19 -2.14 13.71
C LYS A 283 23.38 -1.61 12.53
N PHE A 284 23.45 -2.29 11.39
CA PHE A 284 22.71 -1.94 10.18
C PHE A 284 21.21 -1.87 10.43
N VAL A 285 20.62 -2.87 11.12
CA VAL A 285 19.20 -2.88 11.50
C VAL A 285 18.80 -1.69 12.38
N LYS A 286 19.69 -1.22 13.26
CA LYS A 286 19.40 -0.13 14.20
C LYS A 286 19.53 1.25 13.56
N GLU A 287 20.48 1.42 12.65
CA GLU A 287 20.93 2.74 12.21
C GLU A 287 20.48 3.11 10.79
N VAL A 288 20.16 2.13 9.95
CA VAL A 288 19.57 2.39 8.63
C VAL A 288 18.14 2.90 8.81
N LYS A 289 17.82 4.01 8.14
CA LYS A 289 16.51 4.71 8.22
C LYS A 289 15.47 4.14 7.27
N SER A 290 15.78 3.06 6.57
CA SER A 290 14.85 2.39 5.67
C SER A 290 13.73 1.71 6.46
N LYS A 291 12.52 1.76 5.91
CA LYS A 291 11.32 1.17 6.54
C LYS A 291 11.40 -0.36 6.63
N ILE A 292 12.07 -0.99 5.68
CA ILE A 292 12.36 -2.42 5.63
C ILE A 292 13.87 -2.62 5.70
N VAL A 293 14.31 -3.49 6.60
CA VAL A 293 15.71 -3.92 6.67
C VAL A 293 15.78 -5.43 6.65
N THR A 294 16.60 -6.00 5.78
CA THR A 294 16.78 -7.45 5.65
C THR A 294 18.24 -7.85 5.81
N ILE A 295 18.48 -9.08 6.30
CA ILE A 295 19.82 -9.61 6.57
C ILE A 295 19.96 -10.92 5.80
N ASN A 296 20.95 -11.01 4.91
CA ASN A 296 21.26 -12.20 4.10
C ASN A 296 20.04 -12.78 3.34
N THR A 297 19.10 -11.92 2.96
CA THR A 297 17.87 -12.32 2.26
C THR A 297 17.45 -11.22 1.27
N SER A 298 16.40 -11.47 0.49
CA SER A 298 15.90 -10.52 -0.51
C SER A 298 15.57 -9.17 0.14
N PRO A 299 15.90 -8.03 -0.49
CA PRO A 299 15.43 -6.72 -0.05
C PRO A 299 13.94 -6.50 -0.38
N THR A 300 13.31 -7.41 -1.13
CA THR A 300 11.87 -7.36 -1.39
C THR A 300 11.08 -7.94 -0.23
N ILE A 301 9.92 -7.34 0.03
CA ILE A 301 8.86 -7.99 0.81
C ILE A 301 7.96 -8.77 -0.14
N GLU A 302 7.20 -9.76 0.35
CA GLU A 302 6.21 -10.49 -0.47
C GLU A 302 5.06 -9.60 -1.00
N ARG A 303 4.99 -8.33 -0.60
CA ARG A 303 3.92 -7.38 -0.91
C ARG A 303 4.43 -6.32 -1.90
N ILE A 304 3.55 -5.71 -2.68
CA ILE A 304 3.93 -4.63 -3.59
C ILE A 304 4.18 -3.34 -2.81
N ILE A 305 3.44 -3.14 -1.72
CA ILE A 305 3.49 -1.94 -0.87
C ILE A 305 3.58 -2.29 0.62
N ASP A 306 4.16 -1.38 1.38
CA ASP A 306 4.43 -1.54 2.82
C ASP A 306 3.37 -0.83 3.70
N ILE A 307 2.15 -0.71 3.18
CA ILE A 307 1.00 -0.14 3.86
C ILE A 307 0.13 -1.29 4.40
N LYS A 308 -0.16 -1.28 5.69
CA LYS A 308 -0.97 -2.31 6.36
C LYS A 308 -2.40 -1.82 6.56
N GLN A 309 -3.34 -2.76 6.74
CA GLN A 309 -4.74 -2.41 7.03
C GLN A 309 -4.87 -1.45 8.22
N LYS A 310 -4.09 -1.66 9.28
CA LYS A 310 -4.06 -0.80 10.47
C LYS A 310 -3.69 0.66 10.19
N ASP A 311 -2.92 0.91 9.12
CA ASP A 311 -2.50 2.26 8.74
C ASP A 311 -3.65 3.01 8.04
N LEU A 312 -4.69 2.27 7.62
CA LEU A 312 -5.88 2.74 6.91
C LEU A 312 -7.16 2.69 7.77
N THR A 313 -7.03 2.45 9.08
CA THR A 313 -8.15 2.40 10.02
C THR A 313 -7.90 3.34 11.20
N ASN A 314 -8.97 3.71 11.89
CA ASN A 314 -8.93 4.39 13.18
C ASN A 314 -9.50 3.49 14.28
N GLU A 315 -9.01 3.66 15.50
CA GLU A 315 -9.60 3.03 16.68
C GLU A 315 -10.43 4.05 17.45
N LYS A 316 -11.69 3.71 17.73
CA LYS A 316 -12.60 4.56 18.50
C LYS A 316 -12.88 3.90 19.84
N THR A 317 -12.60 4.63 20.91
CA THR A 317 -13.05 4.24 22.25
C THR A 317 -14.57 4.32 22.32
N ILE A 318 -15.21 3.24 22.74
CA ILE A 318 -16.64 3.13 22.94
C ILE A 318 -16.93 2.85 24.41
N ILE A 319 -17.98 3.49 24.92
CA ILE A 319 -18.45 3.34 26.30
C ILE A 319 -19.98 3.23 26.23
N TYR A 320 -20.54 2.15 26.73
CA TYR A 320 -21.97 1.89 26.60
C TYR A 320 -22.53 1.14 27.83
N PRO A 321 -23.82 1.30 28.14
CA PRO A 321 -24.42 0.64 29.30
C PRO A 321 -24.54 -0.86 29.08
N PHE A 322 -24.53 -1.66 30.16
CA PHE A 322 -24.57 -3.13 30.11
C PHE A 322 -25.71 -3.72 29.28
N ASN A 323 -26.84 -3.01 29.17
CA ASN A 323 -28.01 -3.46 28.41
C ASN A 323 -27.94 -3.15 26.90
N PHE A 324 -26.96 -2.38 26.45
CA PHE A 324 -26.78 -2.06 25.03
C PHE A 324 -26.03 -3.18 24.32
N LYS A 325 -26.60 -3.66 23.20
CA LYS A 325 -25.98 -4.67 22.34
C LYS A 325 -25.40 -3.98 21.12
N LEU A 326 -24.11 -4.17 20.89
CA LEU A 326 -23.45 -3.69 19.68
C LEU A 326 -23.78 -4.60 18.50
N ASP A 327 -24.04 -3.98 17.36
CA ASP A 327 -24.07 -4.66 16.08
C ASP A 327 -22.62 -4.96 15.65
N GLY A 328 -22.17 -6.21 15.77
CA GLY A 328 -20.82 -6.60 15.34
C GLY A 328 -20.36 -7.97 15.84
N ASN A 329 -19.29 -8.48 15.25
CA ASN A 329 -18.57 -9.65 15.77
C ASN A 329 -17.79 -9.22 17.02
N SER A 330 -18.46 -9.21 18.17
CA SER A 330 -17.84 -8.91 19.46
C SER A 330 -16.83 -10.02 19.80
N LYS A 331 -15.55 -9.66 19.86
CA LYS A 331 -14.54 -10.51 20.48
C LYS A 331 -14.41 -10.07 21.92
N ASN A 332 -14.94 -10.88 22.82
CA ASN A 332 -14.67 -10.72 24.23
C ASN A 332 -13.21 -11.12 24.46
N VAL A 333 -12.38 -10.16 24.87
CA VAL A 333 -11.29 -10.53 25.78
C VAL A 333 -12.02 -11.09 27.00
N GLU A 334 -11.65 -12.27 27.51
CA GLU A 334 -12.24 -12.79 28.74
C GLU A 334 -12.15 -11.69 29.82
N LEU A 335 -13.31 -11.13 30.18
CA LEU A 335 -13.49 -10.02 31.11
C LEU A 335 -14.01 -10.54 32.44
#